data_AF-A0A6P7TPZ6-F1
#
_entry.id   AF-A0A6P7TPZ6-F1
#
_cell.length_a   1.000
_cell.length_b   1.000
_cell.length_c   1.000
_cell.angle_alpha   90.00
_cell.angle_beta   90.00
_cell.angle_gamma   90.00
#
_symmetry.space_group_name_H-M   'P 1'
#
loop_
_entity.id
_entity.type
_entity.pdbx_description
1 polymer ?
#
loop_
_entity_poly.entity_id
_entity_poly.type
_entity_poly.pdbx_seq_one_letter_code
_entity_poly.pdbx_strand_id
1 'polypeptide(L)'
;ICQKIGWKGKGGMFDILPLVLQADGQDPEWYDIPPELVLEIAIKHPTFEWFEELGLKWFAFPGVSNLLFDCGGLEFTAAPFNGWYMGTEIGSRNLCDESRYNLAKVIGKRMNLDINRDSSLWKDRVLVETNLAILHSFQVRWITL
;
A
#
# COMPACT_ATOMS: atom_id res chain seq x y z
N ILE A 1 -14.70 -0.80 11.19
CA ILE A 1 -14.76 0.04 12.41
C ILE A 1 -15.12 1.47 12.04
N CYS A 2 -14.37 2.16 11.18
CA CYS A 2 -14.63 3.56 10.78
C CYS A 2 -16.09 3.84 10.37
N GLN A 3 -16.70 2.99 9.54
CA GLN A 3 -18.11 3.12 9.17
C GLN A 3 -19.09 3.01 10.34
N LYS A 4 -18.78 2.18 11.36
CA LYS A 4 -19.62 2.03 12.55
C LYS A 4 -19.61 3.29 13.43
N ILE A 5 -18.51 4.03 13.41
CA ILE A 5 -18.36 5.31 14.14
C ILE A 5 -18.70 6.53 13.25
N GLY A 6 -19.34 6.30 12.09
CA GLY A 6 -19.95 7.34 11.27
C GLY A 6 -19.16 7.81 10.04
N TRP A 7 -17.92 7.36 9.85
CA TRP A 7 -17.14 7.72 8.66
C TRP A 7 -17.72 7.11 7.37
N LYS A 8 -17.72 7.88 6.29
CA LYS A 8 -18.22 7.45 4.97
C LYS A 8 -17.12 7.55 3.92
N GLY A 9 -16.61 6.39 3.49
CA GLY A 9 -15.69 6.30 2.36
C GLY A 9 -16.36 6.59 1.02
N LYS A 10 -15.55 6.77 -0.03
CA LYS A 10 -16.00 7.02 -1.40
C LYS A 10 -16.40 5.73 -2.14
N GLY A 11 -16.04 4.56 -1.60
CA GLY A 11 -16.26 3.24 -2.19
C GLY A 11 -15.22 2.86 -3.25
N GLY A 12 -14.08 3.56 -3.31
CA GLY A 12 -13.02 3.31 -4.27
C GLY A 12 -12.01 2.25 -3.80
N MET A 13 -11.19 1.79 -4.76
CA MET A 13 -10.11 0.81 -4.51
C MET A 13 -8.94 1.37 -3.68
N PHE A 14 -8.82 2.70 -3.61
CA PHE A 14 -7.74 3.41 -2.92
C PHE A 14 -8.29 4.58 -2.09
N ASP A 15 -9.38 4.33 -1.36
CA ASP A 15 -9.88 5.30 -0.40
C ASP A 15 -8.93 5.36 0.80
N ILE A 16 -8.41 6.55 1.07
CA ILE A 16 -7.62 6.81 2.28
C ILE A 16 -8.56 6.75 3.48
N LEU A 17 -8.23 5.90 4.45
CA LEU A 17 -8.98 5.77 5.70
C LEU A 17 -8.74 6.99 6.61
N PRO A 18 -9.71 7.33 7.48
CA PRO A 18 -9.52 8.39 8.46
C PRO A 18 -8.57 7.90 9.55
N LEU A 19 -7.97 8.83 10.27
CA LEU A 19 -7.37 8.55 11.56
C LEU A 19 -8.48 8.21 12.56
N VAL A 20 -8.27 7.21 13.40
CA VAL A 20 -9.14 6.90 14.54
C VAL A 20 -8.29 7.07 15.79
N LEU A 21 -8.54 8.14 16.53
CA LEU A 21 -7.68 8.61 17.62
C LEU A 21 -8.42 8.49 18.95
N GLN A 22 -7.72 7.99 19.95
CA GLN A 22 -8.19 7.88 21.32
C GLN A 22 -7.30 8.74 22.22
N ALA A 23 -7.90 9.60 23.03
CA ALA A 23 -7.18 10.47 23.96
C ALA A 23 -7.69 10.24 25.39
N ASP A 24 -6.78 10.15 26.36
CA ASP A 24 -7.08 10.06 27.80
C ASP A 24 -8.15 9.01 28.17
N GLY A 25 -8.13 7.85 27.49
CA GLY A 25 -9.07 6.76 27.71
C GLY A 25 -10.52 7.03 27.27
N GLN A 26 -10.81 8.17 26.65
CA GLN A 26 -12.12 8.49 26.10
C GLN A 26 -12.48 7.58 24.91
N ASP A 27 -13.72 7.69 24.43
CA ASP A 27 -14.13 7.00 23.20
C ASP A 27 -13.33 7.52 21.99
N PRO A 28 -13.01 6.66 21.00
CA PRO A 28 -12.25 7.07 19.83
C PRO A 28 -13.08 7.92 18.88
N GLU A 29 -12.45 8.97 18.35
CA GLU A 29 -13.03 9.84 17.32
C GLU A 29 -12.27 9.67 15.99
N TRP A 30 -12.94 9.94 14.87
CA TRP A 30 -12.31 9.85 13.55
C TRP A 30 -12.08 11.21 12.91
N TYR A 31 -10.98 11.32 12.17
CA TYR A 31 -10.55 12.54 11.49
C TYR A 31 -10.03 12.22 10.09
N ASP A 32 -10.57 12.87 9.07
CA ASP A 32 -10.02 12.74 7.71
C ASP A 32 -8.63 13.40 7.63
N ILE A 33 -7.73 12.75 6.90
CA ILE A 33 -6.42 13.34 6.60
C ILE A 33 -6.61 14.34 5.45
N PRO A 34 -6.16 15.59 5.60
CA PRO A 34 -6.19 16.56 4.52
C PRO A 34 -5.54 15.99 3.24
N PRO A 35 -6.23 15.95 2.09
CA PRO A 35 -5.74 15.29 0.88
C PRO A 35 -4.37 15.79 0.39
N GLU A 36 -4.06 17.06 0.62
CA GLU A 36 -2.80 17.70 0.29
C GLU A 36 -1.59 17.15 1.08
N LEU A 37 -1.84 16.48 2.22
CA LEU A 37 -0.80 15.80 3.01
C LEU A 37 -0.56 14.36 2.53
N VAL A 38 -1.41 13.82 1.67
CA VAL A 38 -1.29 12.45 1.17
C VAL A 38 -0.62 12.45 -0.20
N LEU A 39 0.67 12.15 -0.21
CA LEU A 39 1.42 11.95 -1.44
C LEU A 39 1.16 10.54 -2.01
N GLU A 40 0.43 10.46 -3.12
CA GLU A 40 0.21 9.22 -3.87
C GLU A 40 1.05 9.17 -5.16
N ILE A 41 1.50 7.97 -5.50
CA ILE A 41 2.34 7.65 -6.65
C ILE A 41 1.54 6.76 -7.57
N ALA A 42 1.23 7.23 -8.78
CA ALA A 42 0.66 6.39 -9.83
C ALA A 42 1.72 5.38 -10.31
N ILE A 43 1.34 4.10 -10.41
CA ILE A 43 2.27 3.02 -10.76
C ILE A 43 2.29 2.80 -12.26
N LYS A 44 3.49 2.83 -12.83
CA LYS A 44 3.79 2.61 -14.24
C LYS A 44 4.93 1.62 -14.40
N HIS A 45 4.94 0.88 -15.50
CA HIS A 45 6.06 0.00 -15.85
C HIS A 45 6.98 0.69 -16.86
N PRO A 46 8.31 0.55 -16.78
CA PRO A 46 9.23 1.16 -17.75
C PRO A 46 9.07 0.60 -19.18
N THR A 47 8.52 -0.61 -19.33
CA THR A 47 8.37 -1.29 -20.62
C THR A 47 6.95 -1.76 -20.95
N PHE A 48 6.09 -1.94 -19.93
CA PHE A 48 4.72 -2.43 -20.13
C PHE A 48 3.75 -1.25 -20.04
N GLU A 49 3.48 -0.62 -21.17
CA GLU A 49 2.59 0.56 -21.24
C GLU A 49 1.20 0.26 -20.65
N TRP A 50 0.69 -0.96 -20.85
CA TRP A 50 -0.60 -1.40 -20.30
C TRP A 50 -0.66 -1.40 -18.77
N PHE A 51 0.47 -1.32 -18.06
CA PHE A 51 0.49 -1.31 -16.61
C PHE A 51 -0.18 -0.04 -16.05
N GLU A 52 -0.04 1.10 -16.74
CA GLU A 52 -0.71 2.35 -16.35
C GLU A 52 -2.25 2.24 -16.46
N GLU A 53 -2.75 1.42 -17.39
CA GLU A 53 -4.20 1.17 -17.55
C GLU A 53 -4.82 0.47 -16.34
N LEU A 54 -4.02 -0.18 -15.49
CA LEU A 54 -4.51 -0.81 -14.27
C LEU A 54 -4.94 0.23 -13.22
N GLY A 55 -4.59 1.51 -13.40
CA GLY A 55 -5.00 2.59 -12.49
C GLY A 55 -4.46 2.43 -11.07
N LEU A 56 -3.35 1.71 -10.91
CA LEU A 56 -2.76 1.43 -9.60
C LEU A 56 -2.04 2.66 -9.07
N LYS A 57 -2.15 2.87 -7.77
CA LYS A 57 -1.41 3.91 -7.04
C LYS A 57 -1.06 3.44 -5.64
N TRP A 58 -0.06 4.06 -5.04
CA TRP A 58 0.31 3.80 -3.65
C TRP A 58 0.74 5.09 -2.94
N PHE A 59 0.46 5.20 -1.66
CA PHE A 59 0.90 6.33 -0.84
C PHE A 59 2.40 6.22 -0.52
N ALA A 60 3.11 7.33 -0.48
CA ALA A 60 4.58 7.36 -0.30
C ALA A 60 5.03 7.14 1.16
N PHE A 61 4.12 7.31 2.13
CA PHE A 61 4.44 7.37 3.55
C PHE A 61 4.06 6.07 4.30
N PRO A 62 5.01 5.18 4.64
CA PRO A 62 4.73 3.99 5.45
C PRO A 62 4.72 4.33 6.95
N GLY A 63 3.57 4.73 7.48
CA GLY A 63 3.40 5.01 8.91
C GLY A 63 2.91 3.78 9.69
N VAL A 64 3.63 3.39 10.74
CA VAL A 64 3.16 2.43 11.76
C VAL A 64 2.61 3.22 12.94
N SER A 65 1.38 2.91 13.36
CA SER A 65 0.65 3.76 14.32
C SER A 65 0.00 3.01 15.49
N ASN A 66 0.24 1.70 15.63
CA ASN A 66 -0.43 0.85 16.62
C ASN A 66 0.52 0.03 17.49
N LEU A 67 1.79 0.41 17.56
CA LEU A 67 2.77 -0.23 18.44
C LEU A 67 3.01 0.61 19.70
N LEU A 68 3.40 -0.07 20.78
CA LEU A 68 3.83 0.52 22.03
C LEU A 68 5.34 0.71 22.02
N PHE A 69 5.81 1.89 22.46
CA PHE A 69 7.22 2.14 22.69
C PHE A 69 7.51 2.02 24.20
N ASP A 70 8.35 1.06 24.57
CA ASP A 70 8.80 0.83 25.95
C ASP A 70 10.23 1.37 26.11
N CYS A 71 10.44 2.26 27.09
CA CYS A 71 11.76 2.76 27.41
C CYS A 71 11.91 3.01 28.91
N GLY A 72 12.86 2.31 29.54
CA GLY A 72 13.23 2.57 30.95
C GLY A 72 12.09 2.29 31.94
N GLY A 73 11.17 1.38 31.61
CA GLY A 73 9.99 1.08 32.44
C GLY A 73 8.81 2.04 32.24
N LEU A 74 8.90 2.95 31.27
CA LEU A 74 7.79 3.79 30.82
C LEU A 74 7.20 3.23 29.51
N GLU A 75 5.88 3.25 29.42
CA GLU A 75 5.14 2.79 28.25
C GLU A 75 4.49 3.97 27.52
N PHE A 76 4.82 4.14 26.25
CA PHE A 76 4.22 5.13 25.35
C PHE A 76 3.28 4.40 24.38
N THR A 77 1.99 4.43 24.69
CA THR A 77 0.93 3.69 23.97
C THR A 77 0.55 4.28 22.62
N ALA A 78 0.97 5.52 22.33
CA ALA A 78 0.73 6.22 21.08
C ALA A 78 2.04 6.87 20.58
N ALA A 79 2.87 6.08 19.90
CA ALA A 79 4.16 6.52 19.35
C ALA A 79 4.24 6.19 17.85
N PRO A 80 3.47 6.87 16.98
CA PRO A 80 3.52 6.61 15.54
C PRO A 80 4.88 6.98 14.97
N PHE A 81 5.40 6.16 14.07
CA PHE A 81 6.69 6.37 13.42
C PHE A 81 6.64 5.91 11.95
N ASN A 82 7.60 6.38 11.16
CA ASN A 82 7.73 5.99 9.76
C ASN A 82 9.20 5.91 9.34
N GLY A 83 9.41 5.25 8.21
CA GLY A 83 10.63 5.34 7.42
C GLY A 83 10.25 5.59 5.97
N TRP A 84 10.82 4.76 5.09
CA TRP A 84 10.53 4.68 3.66
C TRP A 84 10.28 3.21 3.29
N TYR A 85 9.68 2.98 2.12
CA TYR A 85 9.15 1.69 1.72
C TYR A 85 10.21 0.80 1.06
N MET A 86 10.42 -0.42 1.56
CA MET A 86 11.08 -1.41 0.70
C MET A 86 10.13 -1.83 -0.43
N GLY A 87 10.56 -1.75 -1.70
CA GLY A 87 9.70 -1.99 -2.88
C GLY A 87 8.84 -3.26 -2.83
N THR A 88 9.36 -4.34 -2.26
CA THR A 88 8.65 -5.62 -2.09
C THR A 88 7.46 -5.55 -1.13
N GLU A 89 7.46 -4.62 -0.17
CA GLU A 89 6.29 -4.37 0.68
C GLU A 89 5.09 -3.97 -0.16
N ILE A 90 5.31 -3.13 -1.18
CA ILE A 90 4.26 -2.68 -2.08
C ILE A 90 3.99 -3.75 -3.15
N GLY A 91 4.98 -4.06 -3.98
CA GLY A 91 4.80 -4.87 -5.18
C GLY A 91 4.44 -6.32 -4.85
N SER A 92 5.18 -6.96 -3.95
CA SER A 92 4.92 -8.35 -3.59
C SER A 92 3.80 -8.49 -2.58
N ARG A 93 3.87 -7.79 -1.44
CA ARG A 93 2.93 -8.02 -0.34
C ARG A 93 1.60 -7.32 -0.55
N ASN A 94 1.60 -6.00 -0.74
CA ASN A 94 0.35 -5.25 -0.83
C ASN A 94 -0.41 -5.54 -2.13
N LEU A 95 0.27 -5.56 -3.28
CA LEU A 95 -0.38 -5.73 -4.59
C LEU A 95 -0.64 -7.20 -4.95
N CYS A 96 0.27 -8.12 -4.63
CA CYS A 96 0.20 -9.50 -5.13
C CYS A 96 -0.26 -10.55 -4.12
N ASP A 97 -0.24 -10.33 -2.80
CA ASP A 97 -0.78 -11.31 -1.85
C ASP A 97 -2.27 -11.56 -2.11
N GLU A 98 -2.68 -12.84 -2.02
CA GLU A 98 -4.05 -13.27 -2.32
C GLU A 98 -5.10 -12.67 -1.37
N SER A 99 -4.71 -12.35 -0.14
CA SER A 99 -5.55 -11.73 0.89
C SER A 99 -5.58 -10.20 0.83
N ARG A 100 -4.87 -9.60 -0.12
CA ARG A 100 -4.76 -8.14 -0.31
C ARG A 100 -5.38 -7.76 -1.65
N TYR A 101 -4.68 -7.01 -2.50
CA TYR A 101 -5.20 -6.62 -3.80
C TYR A 101 -5.23 -7.79 -4.81
N ASN A 102 -4.47 -8.87 -4.58
CA ASN A 102 -4.50 -10.11 -5.37
C ASN A 102 -4.35 -9.90 -6.89
N LEU A 103 -3.46 -8.99 -7.30
CA LEU A 103 -3.30 -8.62 -8.70
C LEU A 103 -2.39 -9.56 -9.49
N ALA A 104 -1.77 -10.55 -8.84
CA ALA A 104 -0.78 -11.41 -9.49
C ALA A 104 -1.33 -12.10 -10.76
N LYS A 105 -2.54 -12.65 -10.68
CA LYS A 105 -3.20 -13.29 -11.84
C LYS A 105 -3.57 -12.30 -12.95
N VAL A 106 -3.96 -11.07 -12.59
CA VAL A 106 -4.32 -10.02 -13.55
C VAL A 106 -3.08 -9.62 -14.35
N ILE A 107 -1.98 -9.37 -13.65
CA ILE A 107 -0.68 -9.00 -14.23
C ILE A 107 -0.14 -10.16 -15.08
N GLY A 108 -0.19 -11.40 -14.57
CA GLY A 108 0.26 -12.59 -15.31
C GLY A 108 -0.49 -12.82 -16.64
N LYS A 109 -1.80 -12.55 -16.67
CA LYS A 109 -2.59 -12.58 -17.91
C LYS A 109 -2.17 -11.50 -18.89
N ARG A 110 -1.98 -10.26 -18.43
CA ARG A 110 -1.52 -9.14 -19.26
C ARG A 110 -0.10 -9.36 -19.82
N MET A 111 0.74 -10.10 -19.09
CA MET A 111 2.06 -10.55 -19.54
C MET A 111 2.03 -11.78 -20.47
N ASN A 112 0.84 -12.30 -20.81
CA ASN A 112 0.67 -13.51 -21.63
C ASN A 112 1.39 -14.75 -21.07
N LEU A 113 1.34 -14.95 -19.75
CA LEU A 113 1.93 -16.10 -19.07
C LEU A 113 0.95 -17.26 -18.93
N ASP A 114 1.48 -18.48 -18.83
CA ASP A 114 0.73 -19.67 -18.46
C ASP A 114 0.44 -19.69 -16.94
N ILE A 115 -0.60 -18.96 -16.55
CA ILE A 115 -0.99 -18.74 -15.14
C ILE A 115 -1.65 -19.96 -14.46
N ASN A 116 -1.88 -21.04 -15.19
CA ASN A 116 -2.53 -22.25 -14.65
C ASN A 116 -1.53 -23.35 -14.31
N ARG A 117 -0.24 -23.15 -14.60
CA ARG A 117 0.82 -24.13 -14.38
C ARG A 117 1.91 -23.53 -13.50
N ASP A 118 1.99 -23.94 -12.25
CA ASP A 118 2.99 -23.39 -11.31
C ASP A 118 4.44 -23.63 -11.76
N SER A 119 4.71 -24.73 -12.47
CA SER A 119 6.04 -25.00 -13.04
C SER A 119 6.45 -24.04 -14.17
N SER A 120 5.56 -23.16 -14.64
CA SER A 120 5.90 -22.07 -15.55
C SER A 120 6.59 -20.89 -14.85
N LEU A 121 6.61 -20.88 -13.51
CA LEU A 121 7.13 -19.81 -12.65
C LEU A 121 6.50 -18.45 -12.96
N TRP A 122 5.22 -18.45 -13.38
CA TRP A 122 4.53 -17.23 -13.76
C TRP A 122 4.40 -16.25 -12.57
N LYS A 123 4.25 -16.76 -11.34
CA LYS A 123 4.17 -15.92 -10.13
C LYS A 123 5.48 -15.17 -9.92
N ASP A 124 6.60 -15.86 -9.99
CA ASP A 124 7.94 -15.28 -9.84
C ASP A 124 8.18 -14.18 -10.87
N ARG A 125 7.85 -14.44 -12.13
CA ARG A 125 7.95 -13.45 -13.21
C ARG A 125 7.07 -12.23 -12.94
N VAL A 126 5.83 -12.43 -12.50
CA VAL A 126 4.91 -11.34 -12.15
C VAL A 126 5.47 -10.50 -10.99
N LEU A 127 6.02 -11.14 -9.96
CA LEU A 127 6.56 -10.43 -8.80
C LEU A 127 7.76 -9.56 -9.20
N VAL A 128 8.63 -10.05 -10.07
CA VAL A 128 9.77 -9.27 -10.58
C VAL A 128 9.31 -8.01 -11.30
N GLU A 129 8.40 -8.14 -12.27
CA GLU A 129 7.93 -7.01 -13.07
C GLU A 129 7.06 -6.04 -12.25
N THR A 130 6.29 -6.55 -11.29
CA THR A 130 5.50 -5.69 -10.38
C THR A 130 6.43 -4.87 -9.49
N ASN A 131 7.48 -5.46 -8.93
CA ASN A 131 8.47 -4.72 -8.13
C ASN A 131 9.27 -3.73 -8.98
N LEU A 132 9.57 -4.07 -10.24
CA LEU A 132 10.19 -3.15 -11.20
C LEU A 132 9.30 -1.92 -11.46
N ALA A 133 7.98 -2.12 -11.63
CA ALA A 133 7.02 -1.02 -11.76
C ALA A 133 7.05 -0.09 -10.54
N ILE A 134 7.07 -0.65 -9.32
CA ILE A 134 7.15 0.14 -8.08
C ILE A 134 8.44 0.96 -8.06
N LEU A 135 9.59 0.33 -8.25
CA LEU A 135 10.88 1.00 -8.24
C LEU A 135 10.94 2.14 -9.26
N HIS A 136 10.54 1.85 -10.51
CA HIS A 136 10.53 2.83 -11.58
C HIS A 136 9.62 4.03 -11.26
N SER A 137 8.41 3.77 -10.75
CA SER A 137 7.42 4.81 -10.46
C SER A 137 7.88 5.77 -9.35
N PHE A 138 8.51 5.23 -8.31
CA PHE A 138 9.08 6.03 -7.21
C PHE A 138 10.27 6.86 -7.70
N GLN A 139 11.18 6.26 -8.47
CA GLN A 139 12.38 6.93 -9.00
C GLN A 139 12.03 8.09 -9.94
N VAL A 140 11.09 7.90 -10.87
CA VAL A 140 10.69 8.96 -11.83
C VAL A 140 10.07 10.16 -11.11
N ARG A 141 9.45 9.96 -9.95
CA ARG A 141 8.89 11.03 -9.11
C ARG A 141 9.86 11.56 -8.06
N TRP A 142 11.10 11.05 -8.02
CA TRP A 142 12.12 11.43 -7.04
C TRP A 142 11.68 11.21 -5.58
N ILE A 143 10.95 10.13 -5.33
CA ILE A 143 10.48 9.76 -3.99
C ILE A 143 11.32 8.59 -3.48
N THR A 144 11.75 8.68 -2.22
CA THR A 144 12.50 7.62 -1.55
C THR A 144 11.67 6.34 -1.49
N LEU A 145 12.27 5.24 -1.95
CA LEU A 145 11.78 3.88 -1.77
C LEU A 145 12.68 3.22 -0.73
#